data_AF-A0A1G7S203-F1
#
_entry.id   AF-A0A1G7S203-F1
#
_cell.length_a   1.000
_cell.length_b   1.000
_cell.length_c   1.000
_cell.angle_alpha   90.00
_cell.angle_beta   90.00
_cell.angle_gamma   90.00
#
_symmetry.space_group_name_H-M   'P 1'
#
loop_
_entity.id
_entity.type
_entity.pdbx_description
1 polymer ?
#
loop_
_entity_poly.entity_id
_entity_poly.type
_entity_poly.pdbx_seq_one_letter_code
_entity_poly.pdbx_strand_id
1 'polypeptide(L)'
;MYFSVVFPFADFRSLHRDRAGRLERPAWGKADPMAKFARGFGGIHTRTKPGAGFAGENYYADCDNAIKYPYQYFLKPVPGLQRSILAYPIYRRFYFDGHMAGRFELGFRLNEDSIHDIACFEGMVEYSASELAAQVLQNDLRIELLDNRQLTQSFSGAAQALRDGWLLSSTRTKDLSTFDIENIGSRYVGVGAPFIFIRSGRETNLKPEKQKRELFRNDDLELFLTRSGSQAQSFDVAVIPSVASLSAETPRERLARLFYIQIRVLSYAHSFYLRQVASGKISGPKSLEPAIQALLERLSSLEPAEGDRADELACHEMSEILRRTDLSPAQLATEIEELVKPGIMRRWFGGFWGYADRKVDIAIEAAAGTATTHLLSGGL
;
A
#
# COMPACT_ATOMS: atom_id res chain seq x y z
N MET A 1 -12.71 -0.82 13.56
CA MET A 1 -12.25 -0.88 12.15
C MET A 1 -10.77 -0.55 12.07
N TYR A 2 -10.09 -1.05 11.04
CA TYR A 2 -8.71 -0.72 10.71
C TYR A 2 -8.60 -0.20 9.28
N PHE A 3 -7.70 0.75 9.06
CA PHE A 3 -7.37 1.32 7.75
C PHE A 3 -5.87 1.25 7.50
N SER A 4 -5.49 0.85 6.31
CA SER A 4 -4.14 1.02 5.77
C SER A 4 -4.20 2.01 4.63
N VAL A 5 -3.58 3.18 4.78
CA VAL A 5 -3.37 4.11 3.66
C VAL A 5 -2.06 3.74 2.98
N VAL A 6 -2.16 3.28 1.73
CA VAL A 6 -1.04 2.71 0.98
C VAL A 6 -0.67 3.62 -0.17
N PHE A 7 0.56 4.12 -0.17
CA PHE A 7 1.15 4.83 -1.31
C PHE A 7 2.08 3.87 -2.06
N PRO A 8 1.71 3.40 -3.26
CA PRO A 8 2.58 2.55 -4.05
C PRO A 8 3.79 3.36 -4.52
N PHE A 9 4.95 2.72 -4.54
CA PHE A 9 6.23 3.37 -4.78
C PHE A 9 7.06 2.59 -5.80
N ALA A 10 7.82 3.32 -6.62
CA ALA A 10 8.71 2.78 -7.63
C ALA A 10 10.07 3.50 -7.61
N ASP A 11 11.17 2.76 -7.67
CA ASP A 11 12.54 3.30 -7.76
C ASP A 11 13.39 2.55 -8.78
N PHE A 12 13.53 3.15 -9.95
CA PHE A 12 14.32 2.67 -11.08
C PHE A 12 15.67 3.38 -11.20
N ARG A 13 16.15 4.08 -10.16
CA ARG A 13 17.46 4.75 -10.22
C ARG A 13 18.59 3.76 -10.50
N SER A 14 18.42 2.48 -10.17
CA SER A 14 19.35 1.39 -10.53
C SER A 14 19.62 1.27 -12.04
N LEU A 15 18.72 1.76 -12.89
CA LEU A 15 18.87 1.79 -14.35
C LEU A 15 19.67 2.98 -14.87
N HIS A 16 19.93 3.99 -14.03
CA HIS A 16 20.81 5.11 -14.37
C HIS A 16 22.28 4.66 -14.26
N ARG A 17 23.16 5.16 -15.15
CA ARG A 17 24.59 4.80 -15.20
C ARG A 17 25.27 4.87 -13.83
N ASP A 18 25.10 5.98 -13.11
CA ASP A 18 25.66 6.19 -11.76
C ASP A 18 24.67 5.88 -10.62
N ARG A 19 23.64 5.10 -10.94
CA ARG A 19 22.50 4.81 -10.08
C ARG A 19 21.79 6.06 -9.52
N ALA A 20 21.91 7.20 -10.22
CA ALA A 20 21.46 8.53 -9.80
C ALA A 20 21.78 8.84 -8.33
N GLY A 21 22.99 8.50 -7.87
CA GLY A 21 23.44 8.76 -6.51
C GLY A 21 22.79 7.89 -5.42
N ARG A 22 21.96 6.89 -5.79
CA ARG A 22 21.31 5.98 -4.85
C ARG A 22 22.35 5.29 -3.96
N LEU A 23 22.06 5.25 -2.66
CA LEU A 23 22.86 4.53 -1.68
C LEU A 23 22.91 3.03 -2.03
N GLU A 24 24.08 2.41 -1.86
CA GLU A 24 24.26 0.96 -2.02
C GLU A 24 23.71 0.15 -0.84
N ARG A 25 23.58 0.79 0.32
CA ARG A 25 23.25 0.17 1.61
C ARG A 25 21.85 0.46 2.19
N PRO A 26 20.77 0.70 1.44
CA PRO A 26 19.50 0.33 2.03
C PRO A 26 19.46 -1.20 1.90
N ALA A 27 19.87 -1.92 2.95
CA ALA A 27 20.02 -3.38 2.94
C ALA A 27 18.65 -4.09 2.93
N TRP A 28 17.80 -3.72 1.98
CA TRP A 28 16.50 -4.31 1.75
C TRP A 28 16.66 -5.81 1.47
N GLY A 29 15.92 -6.62 2.22
CA GLY A 29 15.99 -8.08 2.12
C GLY A 29 17.21 -8.73 2.80
N LYS A 30 18.05 -7.99 3.54
CA LYS A 30 19.05 -8.60 4.43
C LYS A 30 18.49 -8.72 5.84
N ALA A 31 18.67 -9.88 6.46
CA ALA A 31 18.23 -10.21 7.82
C ALA A 31 19.02 -9.48 8.94
N ASP A 32 19.58 -8.30 8.67
CA ASP A 32 20.33 -7.54 9.66
C ASP A 32 19.43 -6.48 10.33
N PRO A 33 18.99 -6.69 11.58
CA PRO A 33 18.17 -5.73 12.30
C PRO A 33 18.93 -4.44 12.67
N MET A 34 20.26 -4.39 12.51
CA MET A 34 21.09 -3.20 12.75
C MET A 34 21.34 -2.37 11.47
N ALA A 35 20.80 -2.78 10.33
CA ALA A 35 20.86 -1.98 9.12
C ALA A 35 20.07 -0.67 9.33
N LYS A 36 20.76 0.43 9.61
CA LYS A 36 20.14 1.77 9.64
C LYS A 36 19.59 2.07 8.25
N PHE A 37 18.29 2.33 8.16
CA PHE A 37 17.63 2.74 6.92
C PHE A 37 18.12 4.14 6.48
N ALA A 38 17.73 4.53 5.25
CA ALA A 38 17.96 5.83 4.67
C ALA A 38 17.67 6.96 5.67
N ARG A 39 18.53 7.97 5.66
CA ARG A 39 18.57 9.01 6.70
C ARG A 39 17.21 9.71 6.83
N GLY A 40 16.78 9.98 8.07
CA GLY A 40 15.58 10.80 8.31
C GLY A 40 14.24 10.07 8.28
N PHE A 41 14.20 8.77 8.02
CA PHE A 41 12.95 7.99 8.13
C PHE A 41 12.81 7.30 9.50
N GLY A 42 13.73 6.40 9.84
CA GLY A 42 13.66 5.58 11.05
C GLY A 42 14.58 4.35 10.99
N GLY A 43 14.41 3.42 11.92
CA GLY A 43 15.12 2.13 11.93
C GLY A 43 14.49 1.11 10.98
N ILE A 44 15.26 0.08 10.60
CA ILE A 44 14.68 -1.15 10.04
C ILE A 44 14.25 -2.01 11.22
N HIS A 45 13.01 -2.46 11.19
CA HIS A 45 12.45 -3.32 12.21
C HIS A 45 12.07 -4.66 11.60
N THR A 46 12.22 -5.71 12.41
CA THR A 46 11.52 -6.96 12.17
C THR A 46 10.05 -6.78 12.52
N ARG A 47 9.20 -7.62 11.91
CA ARG A 47 7.74 -7.65 12.05
C ARG A 47 7.24 -7.29 13.46
N THR A 48 6.19 -6.46 13.52
CA THR A 48 5.65 -5.96 14.80
C THR A 48 5.20 -7.07 15.72
N LYS A 49 5.44 -6.86 17.02
CA LYS A 49 4.88 -7.65 18.12
C LYS A 49 3.34 -7.68 18.05
N PRO A 50 2.70 -8.75 18.53
CA PRO A 50 1.24 -8.82 18.68
C PRO A 50 0.75 -7.66 19.55
N GLY A 51 -0.43 -7.10 19.23
CA GLY A 51 -1.08 -6.06 20.03
C GLY A 51 -0.80 -4.61 19.61
N ALA A 52 0.23 -4.35 18.79
CA ALA A 52 0.54 -3.02 18.28
C ALA A 52 0.07 -2.79 16.82
N GLY A 53 -0.77 -3.64 16.23
CA GLY A 53 -1.30 -3.49 14.86
C GLY A 53 -1.41 -4.78 14.06
N PHE A 54 -1.77 -4.68 12.77
CA PHE A 54 -1.76 -5.82 11.86
C PHE A 54 -0.33 -6.28 11.57
N ALA A 55 -0.14 -7.59 11.62
CA ALA A 55 1.12 -8.20 11.27
C ALA A 55 1.36 -8.02 9.76
N GLY A 56 2.53 -7.44 9.43
CA GLY A 56 2.96 -7.12 8.07
C GLY A 56 3.94 -8.16 7.52
N GLU A 57 4.80 -7.74 6.60
CA GLU A 57 5.95 -8.52 6.13
C GLU A 57 7.08 -8.57 7.18
N ASN A 58 8.07 -9.45 6.95
CA ASN A 58 9.17 -9.72 7.89
C ASN A 58 10.01 -8.47 8.22
N TYR A 59 10.18 -7.55 7.28
CA TYR A 59 11.00 -6.35 7.45
C TYR A 59 10.29 -5.10 6.93
N TYR A 60 10.48 -3.98 7.63
CA TYR A 60 10.05 -2.67 7.19
C TYR A 60 10.94 -1.58 7.77
N ALA A 61 11.00 -0.43 7.11
CA ALA A 61 11.52 0.78 7.73
C ALA A 61 10.42 1.55 8.44
N ASP A 62 10.66 1.95 9.67
CA ASP A 62 9.79 2.92 10.35
C ASP A 62 9.97 4.30 9.70
N CYS A 63 8.87 5.00 9.50
CA CYS A 63 8.82 6.35 8.94
C CYS A 63 8.48 7.40 10.00
N ASP A 64 8.57 7.07 11.30
CA ASP A 64 8.18 7.95 12.39
C ASP A 64 8.92 9.29 12.43
N ASN A 65 10.15 9.38 11.92
CA ASN A 65 10.85 10.66 11.79
C ASN A 65 10.40 11.45 10.56
N ALA A 66 10.09 10.77 9.44
CA ALA A 66 9.71 11.42 8.20
C ALA A 66 8.23 11.83 8.16
N ILE A 67 7.35 11.07 8.81
CA ILE A 67 5.90 11.24 8.70
C ILE A 67 5.32 11.51 10.09
N LYS A 68 4.67 12.66 10.23
CA LYS A 68 4.00 13.11 11.44
C LYS A 68 2.53 13.37 11.18
N TYR A 69 1.75 13.27 12.26
CA TYR A 69 0.34 13.60 12.26
C TYR A 69 0.17 14.89 13.06
N PRO A 70 -0.10 16.03 12.40
CA PRO A 70 -0.14 17.33 13.06
C PRO A 70 -1.30 17.45 14.06
N TYR A 71 -2.35 16.65 13.89
CA TYR A 71 -3.55 16.63 14.73
C TYR A 71 -4.02 15.20 14.95
N GLN A 72 -4.89 15.01 15.95
CA GLN A 72 -5.68 13.80 16.09
C GLN A 72 -6.76 13.73 15.00
N TYR A 73 -7.02 12.53 14.48
CA TYR A 73 -8.04 12.35 13.45
C TYR A 73 -9.35 11.89 14.06
N PHE A 74 -10.41 12.62 13.74
CA PHE A 74 -11.76 12.32 14.19
C PHE A 74 -12.63 12.07 12.96
N LEU A 75 -13.09 10.82 12.81
CA LEU A 75 -13.86 10.38 11.65
C LEU A 75 -15.33 10.28 12.01
N LYS A 76 -16.20 10.76 11.15
CA LYS A 76 -17.65 10.60 11.30
C LYS A 76 -18.07 9.28 10.65
N PRO A 77 -18.68 8.34 11.40
CA PRO A 77 -19.07 7.03 10.87
C PRO A 77 -20.19 7.13 9.82
N VAL A 78 -21.06 8.13 9.98
CA VAL A 78 -22.22 8.40 9.12
C VAL A 78 -22.34 9.90 8.87
N PRO A 79 -22.65 10.33 7.64
CA PRO A 79 -22.97 11.73 7.35
C PRO A 79 -24.09 12.25 8.26
N GLY A 80 -23.88 13.42 8.87
CA GLY A 80 -24.85 14.06 9.76
C GLY A 80 -24.77 13.65 11.24
N LEU A 81 -24.04 12.59 11.58
CA LEU A 81 -23.78 12.26 12.99
C LEU A 81 -22.89 13.35 13.62
N GLN A 82 -23.25 13.82 14.81
CA GLN A 82 -22.44 14.81 15.53
C GLN A 82 -21.22 14.18 16.19
N ARG A 83 -21.35 12.93 16.66
CA ARG A 83 -20.26 12.20 17.30
C ARG A 83 -19.23 11.75 16.26
N SER A 84 -17.97 11.80 16.65
CA SER A 84 -16.84 11.37 15.84
C SER A 84 -16.06 10.28 16.56
N ILE A 85 -15.43 9.42 15.78
CA ILE A 85 -14.60 8.33 16.26
C ILE A 85 -13.16 8.75 16.14
N LEU A 86 -12.41 8.67 17.25
CA LEU A 86 -10.97 8.86 17.20
C LEU A 86 -10.33 7.74 16.36
N ALA A 87 -9.69 8.13 15.26
CA ALA A 87 -8.82 7.28 14.48
C ALA A 87 -7.38 7.58 14.90
N TYR A 88 -6.75 6.64 15.61
CA TYR A 88 -5.38 6.80 16.07
C TYR A 88 -4.42 6.01 15.19
N PRO A 89 -3.23 6.58 14.92
CA PRO A 89 -2.22 5.90 14.15
C PRO A 89 -1.63 4.72 14.93
N ILE A 90 -1.35 3.66 14.21
CA ILE A 90 -0.77 2.44 14.75
C ILE A 90 0.68 2.26 14.26
N TYR A 91 0.92 2.57 12.99
CA TYR A 91 2.25 2.42 12.39
C TYR A 91 2.45 3.33 11.18
N ARG A 92 3.72 3.58 10.87
CA ARG A 92 4.17 4.30 9.67
C ARG A 92 5.30 3.50 9.04
N ARG A 93 5.00 2.69 8.03
CA ARG A 93 5.96 1.72 7.51
C ARG A 93 6.30 2.03 6.07
N PHE A 94 7.55 1.79 5.70
CA PHE A 94 7.97 1.72 4.31
C PHE A 94 8.53 0.33 4.03
N TYR A 95 7.95 -0.30 2.99
CA TYR A 95 8.35 -1.60 2.49
C TYR A 95 9.00 -1.41 1.12
N PHE A 96 10.04 -2.17 0.83
CA PHE A 96 10.70 -2.15 -0.48
C PHE A 96 11.28 -3.52 -0.80
N ASP A 97 11.10 -3.94 -2.05
CA ASP A 97 11.52 -5.26 -2.54
C ASP A 97 13.03 -5.37 -2.79
N GLY A 98 13.78 -4.26 -2.66
CA GLY A 98 15.21 -4.16 -2.96
C GLY A 98 15.52 -3.88 -4.42
N HIS A 99 14.56 -4.09 -5.32
CA HIS A 99 14.70 -3.99 -6.77
C HIS A 99 14.08 -2.72 -7.32
N MET A 100 12.75 -2.65 -7.37
CA MET A 100 12.02 -1.59 -8.06
C MET A 100 10.76 -1.11 -7.34
N ALA A 101 10.10 -1.95 -6.54
CA ALA A 101 8.79 -1.65 -6.01
C ALA A 101 8.81 -1.54 -4.49
N GLY A 102 8.01 -0.63 -3.97
CA GLY A 102 7.79 -0.49 -2.53
C GLY A 102 6.46 0.16 -2.23
N ARG A 103 6.22 0.44 -0.95
CA ARG A 103 5.06 1.20 -0.52
C ARG A 103 5.31 1.90 0.80
N PHE A 104 4.70 3.07 0.95
CA PHE A 104 4.43 3.61 2.27
C PHE A 104 3.09 3.04 2.73
N GLU A 105 3.03 2.58 3.97
CA GLU A 105 1.86 1.96 4.56
C GLU A 105 1.60 2.59 5.93
N LEU A 106 0.52 3.37 6.02
CA LEU A 106 0.16 4.14 7.22
C LEU A 106 -1.10 3.54 7.83
N GLY A 107 -0.93 2.89 8.98
CA GLY A 107 -1.99 2.13 9.64
C GLY A 107 -2.74 2.95 10.70
N PHE A 108 -4.07 2.83 10.72
CA PHE A 108 -4.95 3.50 11.68
C PHE A 108 -5.96 2.53 12.28
N ARG A 109 -6.29 2.72 13.57
CA ARG A 109 -7.39 2.00 14.25
C ARG A 109 -8.42 3.00 14.73
N LEU A 110 -9.68 2.61 14.61
CA LEU A 110 -10.76 3.29 15.33
C LEU A 110 -10.71 2.90 16.81
N ASN A 111 -10.74 3.91 17.68
CA ASN A 111 -10.83 3.71 19.12
C ASN A 111 -12.13 3.01 19.50
N GLU A 112 -12.00 1.93 20.29
CA GLU A 112 -13.12 1.08 20.70
C GLU A 112 -14.07 1.79 21.64
N ASP A 113 -13.56 2.63 22.54
CA ASP A 113 -14.40 3.41 23.47
C ASP A 113 -15.30 4.37 22.69
N SER A 114 -14.76 5.06 21.69
CA SER A 114 -15.53 5.95 20.81
C SER A 114 -16.61 5.18 20.02
N ILE A 115 -16.30 3.95 19.57
CA ILE A 115 -17.28 3.08 18.91
C ILE A 115 -18.39 2.68 19.89
N HIS A 116 -18.02 2.28 21.10
CA HIS A 116 -18.95 1.88 22.15
C HIS A 116 -19.87 3.03 22.58
N ASP A 117 -19.31 4.23 22.77
CA ASP A 117 -20.06 5.43 23.08
C ASP A 117 -21.10 5.72 22.00
N ILE A 118 -20.70 5.69 20.73
CA ILE A 118 -21.64 5.87 19.62
C ILE A 118 -22.73 4.80 19.65
N ALA A 119 -22.39 3.53 19.88
CA ALA A 119 -23.37 2.47 19.98
C ALA A 119 -24.38 2.68 21.13
N CYS A 120 -23.92 3.21 22.28
CA CYS A 120 -24.76 3.49 23.44
C CYS A 120 -25.73 4.66 23.21
N PHE A 121 -25.27 5.73 22.53
CA PHE A 121 -26.06 6.95 22.36
C PHE A 121 -26.92 6.96 21.09
N GLU A 122 -26.43 6.36 20.00
CA GLU A 122 -27.05 6.43 18.67
C GLU A 122 -27.66 5.08 18.24
N GLY A 123 -27.43 4.01 19.02
CA GLY A 123 -27.86 2.65 18.71
C GLY A 123 -26.93 1.94 17.73
N MET A 124 -27.44 0.91 17.04
CA MET A 124 -26.65 0.13 16.08
C MET A 124 -26.35 0.99 14.83
N VAL A 125 -25.15 1.57 14.79
CA VAL A 125 -24.66 2.38 13.68
C VAL A 125 -24.00 1.48 12.63
N GLU A 126 -24.44 1.61 11.38
CA GLU A 126 -23.76 1.02 10.23
C GLU A 126 -22.80 2.02 9.58
N TYR A 127 -21.58 1.57 9.28
CA TYR A 127 -20.46 2.39 8.87
C TYR A 127 -20.35 2.41 7.34
N SER A 128 -19.99 3.57 6.77
CA SER A 128 -19.66 3.67 5.33
C SER A 128 -18.16 3.55 5.13
N ALA A 129 -17.70 2.51 4.44
CA ALA A 129 -16.30 2.35 4.11
C ALA A 129 -15.82 3.48 3.17
N SER A 130 -16.64 3.84 2.18
CA SER A 130 -16.35 4.94 1.24
C SER A 130 -16.20 6.30 1.92
N GLU A 131 -17.15 6.70 2.77
CA GLU A 131 -17.09 8.00 3.46
C GLU A 131 -15.96 8.08 4.49
N LEU A 132 -15.67 6.98 5.20
CA LEU A 132 -14.54 6.93 6.13
C LEU A 132 -13.23 7.05 5.37
N ALA A 133 -13.08 6.32 4.26
CA ALA A 133 -11.92 6.46 3.38
C ALA A 133 -11.79 7.88 2.83
N ALA A 134 -12.90 8.52 2.44
CA ALA A 134 -12.91 9.87 1.92
C ALA A 134 -12.37 10.88 2.94
N GLN A 135 -12.85 10.79 4.20
CA GLN A 135 -12.38 11.61 5.32
C GLN A 135 -10.91 11.36 5.64
N VAL A 136 -10.47 10.10 5.67
CA VAL A 136 -9.05 9.77 5.88
C VAL A 136 -8.18 10.38 4.79
N LEU A 137 -8.57 10.28 3.51
CA LEU A 137 -7.79 10.83 2.40
C LEU A 137 -7.69 12.36 2.39
N GLN A 138 -8.63 13.03 3.04
CA GLN A 138 -8.69 14.49 3.18
C GLN A 138 -7.92 15.01 4.40
N ASN A 139 -7.63 14.15 5.39
CA ASN A 139 -6.85 14.54 6.56
C ASN A 139 -5.41 14.90 6.17
N ASP A 140 -4.82 15.84 6.90
CA ASP A 140 -3.46 16.30 6.70
C ASP A 140 -2.44 15.41 7.40
N LEU A 141 -1.35 15.07 6.72
CA LEU A 141 -0.10 14.61 7.32
C LEU A 141 1.00 15.65 7.11
N ARG A 142 2.00 15.63 7.98
CA ARG A 142 3.22 16.45 7.85
C ARG A 142 4.40 15.56 7.49
N ILE A 143 5.10 15.91 6.41
CA ILE A 143 6.31 15.23 5.97
C ILE A 143 7.52 16.10 6.32
N GLU A 144 8.42 15.56 7.13
CA GLU A 144 9.67 16.18 7.56
C GLU A 144 10.80 15.72 6.64
N LEU A 145 11.36 16.65 5.88
CA LEU A 145 12.43 16.38 4.92
C LEU A 145 13.81 16.66 5.52
N LEU A 146 14.84 15.97 5.03
CA LEU A 146 16.23 16.13 5.51
C LEU A 146 16.84 17.51 5.24
N ASP A 147 16.26 18.26 4.31
CA ASP A 147 16.66 19.64 4.00
C ASP A 147 15.90 20.67 4.84
N ASN A 148 15.28 20.24 5.94
CA ASN A 148 14.48 21.02 6.90
C ASN A 148 13.14 21.54 6.37
N ARG A 149 12.74 21.19 5.14
CA ARG A 149 11.38 21.47 4.67
C ARG A 149 10.37 20.65 5.50
N GLN A 150 9.28 21.29 5.88
CA GLN A 150 8.12 20.65 6.51
C GLN A 150 6.91 20.87 5.63
N LEU A 151 6.39 19.79 5.07
CA LEU A 151 5.29 19.84 4.10
C LEU A 151 4.04 19.25 4.73
N THR A 152 3.06 20.09 5.03
CA THR A 152 1.72 19.64 5.47
C THR A 152 0.81 19.54 4.26
N GLN A 153 0.31 18.35 3.98
CA GLN A 153 -0.54 18.04 2.84
C GLN A 153 -1.56 16.96 3.23
N SER A 154 -2.70 16.94 2.54
CA SER A 154 -3.65 15.83 2.69
C SER A 154 -3.03 14.50 2.24
N PHE A 155 -3.53 13.37 2.74
CA PHE A 155 -3.08 12.06 2.26
C PHE A 155 -3.15 11.97 0.74
N SER A 156 -4.25 12.43 0.12
CA SER A 156 -4.39 12.44 -1.34
C SER A 156 -3.34 13.26 -2.08
N GLY A 157 -2.76 14.30 -1.45
CA GLY A 157 -1.75 15.18 -2.05
C GLY A 157 -0.29 14.83 -1.73
N ALA A 158 -0.04 13.90 -0.81
CA ALA A 158 1.28 13.69 -0.21
C ALA A 158 2.32 12.96 -1.07
N ALA A 159 1.93 12.44 -2.25
CA ALA A 159 2.80 11.58 -3.07
C ALA A 159 4.14 12.24 -3.43
N GLN A 160 4.13 13.51 -3.84
CA GLN A 160 5.35 14.22 -4.21
C GLN A 160 6.29 14.45 -3.01
N ALA A 161 5.74 14.83 -1.86
CA ALA A 161 6.53 15.03 -0.65
C ALA A 161 7.16 13.72 -0.15
N LEU A 162 6.44 12.59 -0.25
CA LEU A 162 6.98 11.26 0.06
C LEU A 162 8.11 10.86 -0.89
N ARG A 163 7.97 11.17 -2.20
CA ARG A 163 9.01 10.93 -3.21
C ARG A 163 10.28 11.72 -2.89
N ASP A 164 10.13 13.00 -2.60
CA ASP A 164 11.25 13.89 -2.30
C ASP A 164 11.95 13.47 -1.00
N GLY A 165 11.18 13.10 0.02
CA GLY A 165 11.70 12.52 1.25
C GLY A 165 12.53 11.27 0.99
N TRP A 166 12.01 10.35 0.19
CA TRP A 166 12.76 9.17 -0.24
C TRP A 166 14.07 9.55 -0.96
N LEU A 167 14.03 10.45 -1.93
CA LEU A 167 15.21 10.82 -2.71
C LEU A 167 16.29 11.45 -1.83
N LEU A 168 15.91 12.35 -0.93
CA LEU A 168 16.83 12.96 0.04
C LEU A 168 17.47 11.90 0.96
N SER A 169 16.66 10.97 1.46
CA SER A 169 17.13 9.96 2.41
C SER A 169 18.06 8.94 1.77
N SER A 170 17.75 8.55 0.53
CA SER A 170 18.34 7.41 -0.16
C SER A 170 19.39 7.78 -1.22
N THR A 171 19.77 9.06 -1.31
CA THR A 171 20.85 9.56 -2.17
C THR A 171 22.09 9.88 -1.33
N ARG A 172 23.29 9.55 -1.82
CA ARG A 172 24.57 9.91 -1.19
C ARG A 172 24.66 11.43 -1.02
N THR A 173 25.08 11.92 0.16
CA THR A 173 25.15 13.38 0.42
C THR A 173 25.94 14.13 -0.63
N LYS A 174 27.13 13.61 -0.98
CA LYS A 174 27.99 14.22 -1.99
C LYS A 174 27.32 14.34 -3.37
N ASP A 175 26.35 13.48 -3.66
CA ASP A 175 25.68 13.41 -4.96
C ASP A 175 24.37 14.22 -4.99
N LEU A 176 23.88 14.74 -3.85
CA LEU A 176 22.66 15.56 -3.78
C LEU A 176 22.81 16.89 -4.56
N SER A 177 24.02 17.42 -4.67
CA SER A 177 24.30 18.61 -5.49
C SER A 177 24.44 18.30 -6.99
N THR A 178 24.73 17.05 -7.32
CA THR A 178 24.94 16.59 -8.70
C THR A 178 23.62 16.20 -9.37
N PHE A 179 22.72 15.56 -8.61
CA PHE A 179 21.46 15.07 -9.10
C PHE A 179 20.32 15.93 -8.57
N ASP A 180 19.71 16.70 -9.48
CA ASP A 180 18.47 17.40 -9.17
C ASP A 180 17.36 16.39 -8.82
N ILE A 181 16.82 16.53 -7.61
CA ILE A 181 15.83 15.63 -7.02
C ILE A 181 14.54 15.64 -7.85
N GLU A 182 14.12 16.79 -8.35
CA GLU A 182 12.91 16.89 -9.13
C GLU A 182 13.06 16.16 -10.47
N ASN A 183 14.15 16.40 -11.18
CA ASN A 183 14.45 15.72 -12.43
C ASN A 183 14.63 14.20 -12.24
N ILE A 184 15.40 13.75 -11.25
CA ILE A 184 15.54 12.31 -10.96
C ILE A 184 14.21 11.69 -10.56
N GLY A 185 13.44 12.36 -9.70
CA GLY A 185 12.12 11.94 -9.29
C GLY A 185 11.19 11.74 -10.48
N SER A 186 11.10 12.73 -11.37
CA SER A 186 10.20 12.66 -12.54
C SER A 186 10.51 11.50 -13.52
N ARG A 187 11.74 10.96 -13.50
CA ARG A 187 12.22 9.93 -14.43
C ARG A 187 12.31 8.55 -13.81
N TYR A 188 12.84 8.46 -12.60
CA TYR A 188 13.26 7.20 -11.99
C TYR A 188 12.47 6.84 -10.74
N VAL A 189 11.84 7.81 -10.06
CA VAL A 189 11.19 7.54 -8.76
C VAL A 189 9.76 8.06 -8.72
N GLY A 190 8.80 7.14 -8.64
CA GLY A 190 7.37 7.48 -8.59
C GLY A 190 6.74 7.09 -7.26
N VAL A 191 5.90 7.97 -6.71
CA VAL A 191 4.91 7.62 -5.70
C VAL A 191 3.53 7.79 -6.32
N GLY A 192 2.70 6.75 -6.27
CA GLY A 192 1.36 6.78 -6.81
C GLY A 192 0.37 7.42 -5.84
N ALA A 193 -0.81 7.75 -6.34
CA ALA A 193 -1.92 8.18 -5.50
C ALA A 193 -2.29 7.06 -4.51
N PRO A 194 -2.63 7.42 -3.25
CA PRO A 194 -2.86 6.42 -2.22
C PRO A 194 -4.18 5.72 -2.42
N PHE A 195 -4.21 4.44 -2.06
CA PHE A 195 -5.43 3.67 -1.89
C PHE A 195 -5.56 3.21 -0.44
N ILE A 196 -6.78 2.89 -0.02
CA ILE A 196 -7.08 2.47 1.35
C ILE A 196 -7.47 0.99 1.35
N PHE A 197 -6.90 0.24 2.29
CA PHE A 197 -7.39 -1.07 2.66
C PHE A 197 -8.13 -0.99 3.99
N ILE A 198 -9.36 -1.47 4.05
CA ILE A 198 -10.20 -1.44 5.25
C ILE A 198 -10.50 -2.87 5.67
N ARG A 199 -10.21 -3.19 6.93
CA ARG A 199 -10.80 -4.36 7.59
C ARG A 199 -11.82 -3.89 8.61
N SER A 200 -13.04 -4.35 8.45
CA SER A 200 -14.13 -4.06 9.37
C SER A 200 -14.48 -5.29 10.18
N GLY A 201 -14.21 -5.29 11.48
CA GLY A 201 -14.61 -6.40 12.35
C GLY A 201 -16.06 -6.26 12.82
N ARG A 202 -16.50 -7.24 13.63
CA ARG A 202 -17.88 -7.33 14.15
C ARG A 202 -18.39 -6.07 14.86
N GLU A 203 -17.49 -5.27 15.43
CA GLU A 203 -17.83 -4.05 16.16
C GLU A 203 -18.16 -2.86 15.23
N THR A 204 -17.86 -2.97 13.92
CA THR A 204 -18.01 -1.87 12.96
C THR A 204 -18.76 -2.33 11.70
N ASN A 205 -19.98 -2.86 11.85
CA ASN A 205 -20.78 -3.36 10.74
C ASN A 205 -20.90 -2.33 9.60
N LEU A 206 -20.67 -2.77 8.37
CA LEU A 206 -20.71 -1.89 7.20
C LEU A 206 -22.12 -1.81 6.64
N LYS A 207 -22.55 -0.61 6.27
CA LYS A 207 -23.76 -0.45 5.46
C LYS A 207 -23.47 -0.85 4.00
N PRO A 208 -24.51 -1.18 3.21
CA PRO A 208 -24.34 -1.43 1.78
C PRO A 208 -23.72 -0.24 1.04
N GLU A 209 -22.70 -0.52 0.22
CA GLU A 209 -22.00 0.49 -0.57
C GLU A 209 -22.67 0.69 -1.94
N LYS A 210 -22.89 1.95 -2.34
CA LYS A 210 -23.56 2.28 -3.62
C LYS A 210 -22.76 1.84 -4.84
N GLN A 211 -21.43 1.92 -4.76
CA GLN A 211 -20.49 1.56 -5.83
C GLN A 211 -19.60 0.42 -5.34
N LYS A 212 -20.16 -0.79 -5.30
CA LYS A 212 -19.46 -2.00 -4.89
C LYS A 212 -19.04 -2.81 -6.12
N ARG A 213 -17.79 -3.27 -6.15
CA ARG A 213 -17.34 -4.36 -7.03
C ARG A 213 -16.84 -5.51 -6.19
N GLU A 214 -17.52 -6.64 -6.24
CA GLU A 214 -17.08 -7.86 -5.56
C GLU A 214 -15.82 -8.40 -6.23
N LEU A 215 -14.77 -8.69 -5.45
CA LEU A 215 -13.57 -9.39 -5.94
C LEU A 215 -13.62 -10.87 -5.59
N PHE A 216 -14.08 -11.18 -4.38
CA PHE A 216 -14.16 -12.53 -3.89
C PHE A 216 -15.23 -12.63 -2.80
N ARG A 217 -15.97 -13.73 -2.79
CA ARG A 217 -16.92 -14.05 -1.73
C ARG A 217 -17.08 -15.56 -1.62
N ASN A 218 -16.89 -16.07 -0.41
CA ASN A 218 -17.33 -17.38 0.04
C ASN A 218 -17.81 -17.28 1.49
N ASP A 219 -18.09 -18.43 2.14
CA ASP A 219 -18.58 -18.45 3.52
C ASP A 219 -17.58 -17.90 4.55
N ASP A 220 -16.28 -17.91 4.23
CA ASP A 220 -15.19 -17.56 5.16
C ASP A 220 -14.59 -16.16 4.92
N LEU A 221 -14.76 -15.61 3.72
CA LEU A 221 -14.10 -14.38 3.29
C LEU A 221 -14.96 -13.64 2.27
N GLU A 222 -15.15 -12.34 2.53
CA GLU A 222 -15.62 -11.38 1.55
C GLU A 222 -14.53 -10.32 1.32
N LEU A 223 -14.27 -10.02 0.06
CA LEU A 223 -13.41 -8.92 -0.37
C LEU A 223 -14.11 -8.17 -1.50
N PHE A 224 -14.30 -6.87 -1.32
CA PHE A 224 -14.87 -6.02 -2.36
C PHE A 224 -14.13 -4.69 -2.46
N LEU A 225 -14.33 -4.02 -3.58
CA LEU A 225 -13.82 -2.68 -3.85
C LEU A 225 -14.95 -1.67 -3.82
N THR A 226 -14.66 -0.48 -3.30
CA THR A 226 -15.53 0.69 -3.36
C THR A 226 -14.71 1.95 -3.68
N ARG A 227 -15.40 3.06 -3.85
CA ARG A 227 -14.82 4.36 -4.21
C ARG A 227 -15.00 5.34 -3.06
N SER A 228 -13.92 5.99 -2.64
CA SER A 228 -13.99 7.07 -1.65
C SER A 228 -14.64 8.34 -2.22
N GLY A 229 -14.46 8.58 -3.52
CA GLY A 229 -14.88 9.81 -4.18
C GLY A 229 -13.94 11.00 -3.95
N SER A 230 -12.95 10.87 -3.07
CA SER A 230 -11.94 11.92 -2.81
C SER A 230 -10.90 12.05 -3.92
N GLN A 231 -10.78 11.04 -4.79
CA GLN A 231 -9.82 11.03 -5.89
C GLN A 231 -10.49 10.77 -7.24
N ALA A 232 -9.80 11.15 -8.32
CA ALA A 232 -10.20 10.83 -9.69
C ALA A 232 -10.11 9.31 -10.02
N GLN A 233 -9.63 8.49 -9.07
CA GLN A 233 -9.55 7.04 -9.15
C GLN A 233 -10.93 6.38 -9.16
N SER A 234 -11.06 5.23 -9.82
CA SER A 234 -12.31 4.46 -9.89
C SER A 234 -12.60 3.69 -8.60
N PHE A 235 -11.64 2.90 -8.13
CA PHE A 235 -11.74 2.05 -6.95
C PHE A 235 -10.45 2.18 -6.14
N ASP A 236 -10.48 3.07 -5.15
CA ASP A 236 -9.37 3.41 -4.28
C ASP A 236 -9.53 2.82 -2.87
N VAL A 237 -10.60 2.04 -2.63
CA VAL A 237 -10.85 1.41 -1.33
C VAL A 237 -11.09 -0.08 -1.51
N ALA A 238 -10.26 -0.91 -0.88
CA ALA A 238 -10.49 -2.36 -0.74
C ALA A 238 -10.99 -2.67 0.65
N VAL A 239 -12.00 -3.53 0.77
CA VAL A 239 -12.72 -3.76 2.02
C VAL A 239 -12.92 -5.24 2.29
N ILE A 240 -12.55 -5.66 3.49
CA ILE A 240 -12.89 -6.95 4.08
C ILE A 240 -13.84 -6.71 5.26
N PRO A 241 -15.14 -7.01 5.14
CA PRO A 241 -15.98 -7.23 6.30
C PRO A 241 -15.60 -8.57 6.94
N SER A 242 -15.45 -8.57 8.25
CA SER A 242 -14.95 -9.70 9.04
C SER A 242 -15.89 -10.00 10.20
N VAL A 243 -16.13 -11.29 10.42
CA VAL A 243 -16.84 -11.79 11.61
C VAL A 243 -15.96 -11.77 12.86
N ALA A 244 -14.64 -11.68 12.68
CA ALA A 244 -13.70 -11.58 13.79
C ALA A 244 -13.66 -10.15 14.37
N SER A 245 -13.18 -10.01 15.60
CA SER A 245 -13.06 -8.71 16.29
C SER A 245 -12.08 -7.77 15.58
N LEU A 246 -12.09 -6.50 15.96
CA LEU A 246 -11.11 -5.51 15.49
C LEU A 246 -9.65 -5.87 15.78
N SER A 247 -9.41 -6.68 16.82
CA SER A 247 -8.08 -7.08 17.29
C SER A 247 -7.54 -8.37 16.66
N ALA A 248 -8.36 -9.09 15.89
CA ALA A 248 -7.99 -10.34 15.24
C ALA A 248 -7.92 -10.17 13.72
N GLU A 249 -7.22 -11.06 13.02
CA GLU A 249 -7.23 -11.21 11.56
C GLU A 249 -7.22 -12.70 11.26
N THR A 250 -8.06 -13.18 10.34
CA THR A 250 -7.94 -14.57 9.90
C THR A 250 -6.77 -14.72 8.92
N PRO A 251 -6.19 -15.93 8.78
CA PRO A 251 -5.10 -16.15 7.83
C PRO A 251 -5.47 -15.80 6.38
N ARG A 252 -6.72 -16.07 5.98
CA ARG A 252 -7.26 -15.72 4.66
C ARG A 252 -7.41 -14.22 4.45
N GLU A 253 -7.95 -13.49 5.44
CA GLU A 253 -8.07 -12.03 5.39
C GLU A 253 -6.69 -11.38 5.24
N ARG A 254 -5.73 -11.91 6.00
CA ARG A 254 -4.35 -11.46 5.96
C ARG A 254 -3.68 -11.70 4.62
N LEU A 255 -3.81 -12.91 4.09
CA LEU A 255 -3.28 -13.26 2.78
C LEU A 255 -3.88 -12.37 1.69
N ALA A 256 -5.21 -12.20 1.69
CA ALA A 256 -5.90 -11.33 0.75
C ALA A 256 -5.38 -9.89 0.83
N ARG A 257 -5.23 -9.34 2.05
CA ARG A 257 -4.69 -7.99 2.27
C ARG A 257 -3.27 -7.85 1.72
N LEU A 258 -2.35 -8.70 2.16
CA LEU A 258 -0.93 -8.60 1.79
C LEU A 258 -0.73 -8.82 0.28
N PHE A 259 -1.39 -9.83 -0.29
CA PHE A 259 -1.28 -10.14 -1.71
C PHE A 259 -1.88 -9.03 -2.58
N TYR A 260 -3.11 -8.58 -2.30
CA TYR A 260 -3.75 -7.50 -3.05
C TYR A 260 -2.92 -6.22 -3.04
N ILE A 261 -2.43 -5.82 -1.84
CA ILE A 261 -1.58 -4.64 -1.69
C ILE A 261 -0.32 -4.80 -2.54
N GLN A 262 0.37 -5.94 -2.48
CA GLN A 262 1.63 -6.10 -3.19
C GLN A 262 1.44 -6.16 -4.71
N ILE A 263 0.43 -6.86 -5.23
CA ILE A 263 0.17 -6.88 -6.67
C ILE A 263 -0.18 -5.48 -7.17
N ARG A 264 -0.96 -4.72 -6.40
CA ARG A 264 -1.28 -3.32 -6.76
C ARG A 264 -0.02 -2.45 -6.81
N VAL A 265 0.90 -2.64 -5.87
CA VAL A 265 2.20 -1.95 -5.83
C VAL A 265 3.10 -2.34 -7.01
N LEU A 266 3.23 -3.63 -7.32
CA LEU A 266 4.01 -4.12 -8.46
C LEU A 266 3.44 -3.63 -9.78
N SER A 267 2.11 -3.67 -9.94
CA SER A 267 1.40 -3.17 -11.12
C SER A 267 1.63 -1.67 -11.31
N TYR A 268 1.62 -0.89 -10.22
CA TYR A 268 1.99 0.53 -10.25
C TYR A 268 3.43 0.74 -10.70
N ALA A 269 4.39 0.04 -10.09
CA ALA A 269 5.80 0.16 -10.44
C ALA A 269 6.06 -0.20 -11.91
N HIS A 270 5.41 -1.26 -12.41
CA HIS A 270 5.47 -1.63 -13.81
C HIS A 270 4.87 -0.56 -14.73
N SER A 271 3.70 -0.03 -14.37
CA SER A 271 3.06 1.04 -15.14
C SER A 271 3.95 2.27 -15.24
N PHE A 272 4.56 2.65 -14.11
CA PHE A 272 5.54 3.72 -14.07
C PHE A 272 6.70 3.43 -15.02
N TYR A 273 7.31 2.24 -14.94
CA TYR A 273 8.39 1.83 -15.83
C TYR A 273 8.00 1.92 -17.32
N LEU A 274 6.87 1.34 -17.71
CA LEU A 274 6.40 1.34 -19.11
C LEU A 274 6.21 2.76 -19.65
N ARG A 275 5.70 3.69 -18.82
CA ARG A 275 5.56 5.11 -19.21
C ARG A 275 6.93 5.76 -19.45
N GLN A 276 7.89 5.51 -18.56
CA GLN A 276 9.23 6.08 -18.68
C GLN A 276 9.98 5.51 -19.89
N VAL A 277 9.84 4.21 -20.17
CA VAL A 277 10.39 3.57 -21.39
C VAL A 277 9.74 4.15 -22.64
N ALA A 278 8.41 4.28 -22.68
CA ALA A 278 7.71 4.84 -23.83
C ALA A 278 8.13 6.29 -24.11
N SER A 279 8.51 7.05 -23.09
CA SER A 279 9.04 8.41 -23.22
C SER A 279 10.54 8.48 -23.56
N GLY A 280 11.22 7.33 -23.70
CA GLY A 280 12.67 7.27 -23.94
C GLY A 280 13.55 7.68 -22.76
N LYS A 281 12.96 7.84 -21.56
CA LYS A 281 13.68 8.31 -20.36
C LYS A 281 14.50 7.21 -19.68
N ILE A 282 14.05 5.96 -19.77
CA ILE A 282 14.75 4.79 -19.20
C ILE A 282 14.78 3.64 -20.20
N SER A 283 15.80 2.79 -20.09
CA SER A 283 15.90 1.50 -20.76
C SER A 283 16.24 0.45 -19.70
N GLY A 284 15.66 -0.75 -19.79
CA GLY A 284 15.92 -1.77 -18.78
C GLY A 284 15.24 -3.11 -19.07
N PRO A 285 15.41 -4.11 -18.20
CA PRO A 285 14.77 -5.40 -18.34
C PRO A 285 13.24 -5.27 -18.28
N LYS A 286 12.55 -6.12 -19.05
CA LYS A 286 11.10 -6.05 -19.26
C LYS A 286 10.28 -6.88 -18.28
N SER A 287 10.89 -7.89 -17.66
CA SER A 287 10.13 -8.93 -16.96
C SER A 287 9.78 -8.53 -15.53
N LEU A 288 8.49 -8.67 -15.19
CA LEU A 288 7.98 -8.62 -13.82
C LEU A 288 8.16 -9.92 -13.04
N GLU A 289 8.39 -11.01 -13.75
CA GLU A 289 8.42 -12.37 -13.20
C GLU A 289 9.35 -12.50 -11.98
N PRO A 290 10.60 -11.97 -11.97
CA PRO A 290 11.46 -12.09 -10.79
C PRO A 290 10.90 -11.39 -9.54
N ALA A 291 10.19 -10.28 -9.73
CA ALA A 291 9.61 -9.53 -8.61
C ALA A 291 8.33 -10.20 -8.08
N ILE A 292 7.56 -10.85 -8.96
CA ILE A 292 6.41 -11.66 -8.58
C ILE A 292 6.88 -12.93 -7.85
N GLN A 293 7.91 -13.59 -8.37
CA GLN A 293 8.54 -14.73 -7.70
C GLN A 293 9.01 -14.35 -6.29
N ALA A 294 9.75 -13.24 -6.16
CA ALA A 294 10.21 -12.76 -4.86
C ALA A 294 9.05 -12.37 -3.91
N LEU A 295 7.92 -11.89 -4.45
CA LEU A 295 6.69 -11.67 -3.67
C LEU A 295 6.14 -12.98 -3.12
N LEU A 296 5.94 -13.98 -3.98
CA LEU A 296 5.37 -15.27 -3.58
C LEU A 296 6.25 -15.97 -2.55
N GLU A 297 7.57 -15.95 -2.76
CA GLU A 297 8.56 -16.45 -1.81
C GLU A 297 8.44 -15.74 -0.46
N ARG A 298 8.37 -14.40 -0.43
CA ARG A 298 8.21 -13.63 0.82
C ARG A 298 6.92 -13.97 1.55
N LEU A 299 5.80 -14.16 0.84
CA LEU A 299 4.53 -14.53 1.49
C LEU A 299 4.57 -15.96 2.03
N SER A 300 5.21 -16.90 1.32
CA SER A 300 5.37 -18.28 1.77
C SER A 300 6.35 -18.47 2.94
N SER A 301 7.28 -17.52 3.12
CA SER A 301 8.35 -17.54 4.13
C SER A 301 8.15 -16.47 5.22
N LEU A 302 6.90 -16.08 5.46
CA LEU A 302 6.56 -15.17 6.55
C LEU A 302 6.91 -15.81 7.90
N GLU A 303 7.78 -15.16 8.66
CA GLU A 303 8.17 -15.61 9.99
C GLU A 303 7.15 -15.12 11.02
N PRO A 304 6.67 -15.97 11.94
CA PRO A 304 5.76 -15.53 12.99
C PRO A 304 6.45 -14.60 13.98
N ALA A 305 5.65 -13.76 14.66
CA ALA A 305 6.14 -12.99 15.78
C ALA A 305 6.65 -13.92 16.91
N GLU A 306 7.77 -13.56 17.52
CA GLU A 306 8.41 -14.35 18.56
C GLU A 306 7.44 -14.63 19.72
N GLY A 307 7.19 -15.91 20.00
CA GLY A 307 6.29 -16.36 21.06
C GLY A 307 4.79 -16.30 20.74
N ASP A 308 4.39 -15.93 19.52
CA ASP A 308 2.98 -15.90 19.12
C ASP A 308 2.56 -17.16 18.33
N ARG A 309 1.96 -18.10 19.05
CA ARG A 309 1.44 -19.35 18.48
C ARG A 309 0.27 -19.14 17.50
N ALA A 310 -0.56 -18.13 17.72
CA ALA A 310 -1.68 -17.86 16.81
C ALA A 310 -1.14 -17.34 15.47
N ASP A 311 -0.12 -16.49 15.52
CA ASP A 311 0.57 -15.98 14.33
C ASP A 311 1.37 -17.07 13.60
N GLU A 312 1.97 -18.01 14.33
CA GLU A 312 2.63 -19.21 13.77
C GLU A 312 1.66 -20.06 12.93
N LEU A 313 0.50 -20.39 13.49
CA LEU A 313 -0.55 -21.13 12.78
C LEU A 313 -1.04 -20.36 11.54
N ALA A 314 -1.20 -19.04 11.66
CA ALA A 314 -1.61 -18.21 10.55
C ALA A 314 -0.57 -18.19 9.41
N CYS A 315 0.72 -18.02 9.73
CA CYS A 315 1.80 -18.08 8.73
C CYS A 315 1.84 -19.44 8.02
N HIS A 316 1.71 -20.54 8.79
CA HIS A 316 1.67 -21.88 8.23
C HIS A 316 0.47 -22.08 7.28
N GLU A 317 -0.72 -21.66 7.69
CA GLU A 317 -1.93 -21.76 6.87
C GLU A 317 -1.81 -20.94 5.57
N MET A 318 -1.28 -19.71 5.65
CA MET A 318 -1.03 -18.89 4.46
C MET A 318 -0.05 -19.55 3.49
N SER A 319 1.03 -20.15 4.00
CA SER A 319 2.00 -20.89 3.20
C SER A 319 1.37 -22.09 2.49
N GLU A 320 0.50 -22.83 3.20
CA GLU A 320 -0.26 -23.94 2.62
C GLU A 320 -1.26 -23.49 1.54
N ILE A 321 -1.95 -22.36 1.72
CA ILE A 321 -2.84 -21.80 0.68
C ILE A 321 -2.03 -21.48 -0.57
N LEU A 322 -0.90 -20.79 -0.43
CA LEU A 322 -0.03 -20.44 -1.56
C LEU A 322 0.51 -21.67 -2.27
N ARG A 323 0.93 -22.70 -1.52
CA ARG A 323 1.45 -23.96 -2.09
C ARG A 323 0.41 -24.73 -2.89
N ARG A 324 -0.87 -24.65 -2.51
CA ARG A 324 -1.98 -25.35 -3.19
C ARG A 324 -2.52 -24.58 -4.38
N THR A 325 -2.26 -23.29 -4.45
CA THR A 325 -2.75 -22.45 -5.55
C THR A 325 -1.78 -22.57 -6.72
N ASP A 326 -2.29 -22.82 -7.93
CA ASP A 326 -1.50 -22.85 -9.15
C ASP A 326 -1.14 -21.43 -9.63
N LEU A 327 -0.31 -20.72 -8.85
CA LEU A 327 0.19 -19.39 -9.24
C LEU A 327 1.52 -19.50 -9.96
N SER A 328 1.48 -19.35 -11.28
CA SER A 328 2.68 -19.17 -12.09
C SER A 328 3.12 -17.70 -12.09
N PRO A 329 4.35 -17.38 -11.63
CA PRO A 329 4.89 -16.02 -11.69
C PRO A 329 4.90 -15.45 -13.11
N ALA A 330 5.16 -16.30 -14.10
CA ALA A 330 5.20 -15.91 -15.52
C ALA A 330 3.81 -15.58 -16.07
N GLN A 331 2.78 -16.36 -15.68
CA GLN A 331 1.40 -16.06 -16.06
C GLN A 331 0.93 -14.75 -15.42
N LEU A 332 1.13 -14.58 -14.11
CA LEU A 332 0.81 -13.33 -13.41
C LEU A 332 1.54 -12.12 -14.00
N ALA A 333 2.82 -12.28 -14.36
CA ALA A 333 3.59 -11.23 -15.03
C ALA A 333 2.94 -10.82 -16.36
N THR A 334 2.54 -11.81 -17.16
CA THR A 334 1.91 -11.61 -18.46
C THR A 334 0.56 -10.92 -18.30
N GLU A 335 -0.29 -11.37 -17.38
CA GLU A 335 -1.60 -10.77 -17.10
C GLU A 335 -1.46 -9.30 -16.65
N ILE A 336 -0.56 -9.01 -15.72
CA ILE A 336 -0.30 -7.64 -15.27
C ILE A 336 0.21 -6.78 -16.44
N GLU A 337 1.15 -7.32 -17.23
CA GLU A 337 1.71 -6.59 -18.37
C GLU A 337 0.62 -6.27 -19.41
N GLU A 338 -0.25 -7.23 -19.75
CA GLU A 338 -1.35 -7.04 -20.69
C GLU A 338 -2.36 -6.00 -20.23
N LEU A 339 -2.74 -6.02 -18.95
CA LEU A 339 -3.69 -5.07 -18.38
C LEU A 339 -3.12 -3.65 -18.29
N VAL A 340 -1.84 -3.52 -17.92
CA VAL A 340 -1.19 -2.23 -17.65
C VAL A 340 -0.59 -1.58 -18.91
N LYS A 341 -0.35 -2.35 -19.98
CA LYS A 341 0.23 -1.86 -21.22
C LYS A 341 -0.53 -0.66 -21.80
N PRO A 342 0.15 0.46 -22.10
CA PRO A 342 -0.46 1.58 -22.79
C PRO A 342 -0.94 1.17 -24.20
N GLY A 343 -2.24 1.34 -24.49
CA GLY A 343 -2.78 1.15 -25.85
C GLY A 343 -2.13 2.08 -26.89
N ILE A 344 -2.20 1.70 -28.18
CA ILE A 344 -1.51 2.36 -29.31
C ILE A 344 -1.80 3.86 -29.39
N MET A 345 -3.06 4.29 -29.20
CA MET A 345 -3.43 5.72 -29.20
C MET A 345 -2.70 6.54 -28.13
N ARG A 346 -2.32 5.93 -27.00
CA ARG A 346 -1.66 6.61 -25.87
C ARG A 346 -0.19 6.96 -26.16
N ARG A 347 0.44 6.27 -27.13
CA ARG A 347 1.82 6.55 -27.57
C ARG A 347 1.90 7.79 -28.47
N TRP A 348 0.80 8.14 -29.14
CA TRP A 348 0.75 9.25 -30.09
C TRP A 348 0.24 10.56 -29.47
N PHE A 349 -0.68 10.49 -28.50
CA PHE A 349 -1.26 11.67 -27.83
C PHE A 349 -0.71 11.88 -26.43
N GLY A 350 0.62 12.03 -26.31
CA GLY A 350 1.22 12.46 -25.06
C GLY A 350 0.65 13.82 -24.64
N GLY A 351 -0.11 13.89 -23.54
CA GLY A 351 -0.37 15.17 -22.89
C GLY A 351 -1.78 15.50 -22.38
N PHE A 352 -2.77 14.61 -22.39
CA PHE A 352 -3.99 14.86 -21.59
C PHE A 352 -3.89 14.22 -20.20
N TRP A 353 -3.18 14.92 -19.30
CA TRP A 353 -2.67 14.43 -18.01
C TRP A 353 -3.74 13.82 -17.09
N GLY A 354 -4.98 14.33 -17.04
CA GLY A 354 -6.01 13.78 -16.13
C GLY A 354 -6.68 12.47 -16.61
N TYR A 355 -6.90 12.30 -17.92
CA TYR A 355 -7.59 11.12 -18.46
C TYR A 355 -6.65 9.91 -18.58
N ALA A 356 -5.35 10.18 -18.81
CA ALA A 356 -4.34 9.14 -18.84
C ALA A 356 -4.15 8.52 -17.45
N ASP A 357 -4.02 9.29 -16.37
CA ASP A 357 -3.78 8.69 -15.04
C ASP A 357 -4.97 7.83 -14.57
N ARG A 358 -6.21 8.26 -14.82
CA ARG A 358 -7.42 7.48 -14.46
C ARG A 358 -7.46 6.10 -15.12
N LYS A 359 -7.05 5.97 -16.39
CA LYS A 359 -7.00 4.67 -17.07
C LYS A 359 -5.86 3.79 -16.57
N VAL A 360 -4.74 4.38 -16.13
CA VAL A 360 -3.66 3.63 -15.49
C VAL A 360 -4.17 3.02 -14.18
N ASP A 361 -4.84 3.81 -13.36
CA ASP A 361 -5.33 3.36 -12.06
C ASP A 361 -6.35 2.22 -12.19
N ILE A 362 -7.25 2.31 -13.18
CA ILE A 362 -8.19 1.22 -13.50
C ILE A 362 -7.45 -0.06 -13.88
N ALA A 363 -6.42 0.04 -14.73
CA ALA A 363 -5.64 -1.13 -15.16
C ALA A 363 -4.86 -1.78 -14.00
N ILE A 364 -4.22 -0.96 -13.15
CA ILE A 364 -3.52 -1.42 -11.95
C ILE A 364 -4.47 -2.16 -11.00
N GLU A 365 -5.66 -1.59 -10.80
CA GLU A 365 -6.68 -2.17 -9.94
C GLU A 365 -7.29 -3.45 -10.53
N ALA A 366 -7.49 -3.51 -11.85
CA ALA A 366 -7.98 -4.70 -12.53
C ALA A 366 -6.96 -5.84 -12.44
N ALA A 367 -5.66 -5.54 -12.59
CA ALA A 367 -4.58 -6.51 -12.44
C ALA A 367 -4.51 -7.06 -11.01
N ALA A 368 -4.56 -6.18 -10.01
CA ALA A 368 -4.59 -6.60 -8.60
C ALA A 368 -5.84 -7.40 -8.25
N GLY A 369 -7.00 -6.98 -8.73
CA GLY A 369 -8.27 -7.70 -8.54
C GLY A 369 -8.23 -9.10 -9.12
N THR A 370 -7.87 -9.22 -10.41
CA THR A 370 -7.81 -10.51 -11.13
C THR A 370 -6.86 -11.49 -10.45
N ALA A 371 -5.62 -11.06 -10.17
CA ALA A 371 -4.64 -11.91 -9.49
C ALA A 371 -5.11 -12.34 -8.09
N THR A 372 -5.77 -11.46 -7.34
CA THR A 372 -6.25 -11.77 -5.99
C THR A 372 -7.43 -12.73 -6.04
N THR A 373 -8.37 -12.55 -6.96
CA THR A 373 -9.47 -13.50 -7.18
C THR A 373 -8.92 -14.88 -7.58
N HIS A 374 -7.91 -14.93 -8.46
CA HIS A 374 -7.25 -16.17 -8.86
C HIS A 374 -6.60 -16.88 -7.65
N LEU A 375 -5.85 -16.14 -6.81
CA LEU A 375 -5.28 -16.67 -5.58
C LEU A 375 -6.34 -17.25 -4.64
N LEU A 376 -7.40 -16.49 -4.37
CA LEU A 376 -8.40 -16.86 -3.38
C LEU A 376 -9.33 -17.99 -3.84
N SER A 377 -9.46 -18.19 -5.16
CA SER A 377 -10.27 -19.26 -5.75
C SER A 377 -9.50 -20.59 -5.88
N GLY A 378 -8.18 -20.58 -5.69
CA GLY A 378 -7.35 -21.80 -5.67
C GLY A 378 -6.74 -22.23 -7.01
N GLY A 379 -6.71 -21.36 -8.02
CA GLY A 379 -6.43 -21.79 -9.40
C GLY A 379 -7.69 -22.38 -10.07
N LEU A 380 -7.81 -22.24 -11.39
CA LEU A 380 -8.98 -22.65 -12.18
C LEU A 380 -9.52 -24.06 -11.88
#